data_AF-A0A9X9Q872-F1
#
_entry.id   AF-A0A9X9Q872-F1
#
_cell.length_a   1.000
_cell.length_b   1.000
_cell.length_c   1.000
_cell.angle_alpha   90.00
_cell.angle_beta   90.00
_cell.angle_gamma   90.00
#
_symmetry.space_group_name_H-M   'P 1'
#
loop_
_entity.id
_entity.type
_entity.pdbx_description
1 polymer ?
#
loop_
_entity_poly.entity_id
_entity_poly.type
_entity_poly.pdbx_seq_one_letter_code
_entity_poly.pdbx_strand_id
1 'polypeptide(L)'
;MKLTRKAAYVRYFNSSAFFFSGFFVVFLSVLPYALIKTIVLRKIFTTISFCIVLRMAVTRQFPWAVQTWYDSLGAINKIQDFLQKQEYKTLEYNLTTTEVVMENVTAFWEEGFGELLEKAKQNSNDRKIS
;
A
#
# COMPACT_ATOMS: atom_id res chain seq x y z
N MET A 1 -2.88 -9.47 -20.15
CA MET A 1 -1.45 -9.40 -20.56
C MET A 1 -0.92 -8.01 -20.96
N LYS A 2 -1.74 -7.00 -21.31
CA LYS A 2 -1.23 -5.67 -21.71
C LYS A 2 -0.56 -4.89 -20.56
N LEU A 3 -1.04 -5.04 -19.32
CA LEU A 3 -0.51 -4.35 -18.15
C LEU A 3 0.91 -4.81 -17.77
N THR A 4 1.14 -6.13 -17.81
CA THR A 4 2.43 -6.74 -17.47
C THR A 4 3.54 -6.25 -18.40
N ARG A 5 3.23 -6.11 -19.70
CA ARG A 5 4.17 -5.58 -20.69
C ARG A 5 4.50 -4.11 -20.46
N LYS A 6 3.52 -3.27 -20.11
CA LYS A 6 3.76 -1.85 -19.75
C LYS A 6 4.68 -1.73 -18.53
N ALA A 7 4.43 -2.51 -17.48
CA ALA A 7 5.27 -2.52 -16.29
C ALA A 7 6.70 -3.00 -16.60
N ALA A 8 6.85 -3.98 -17.48
CA ALA A 8 8.15 -4.47 -17.92
C ALA A 8 8.96 -3.38 -18.66
N TYR A 9 8.34 -2.61 -19.55
CA TYR A 9 9.02 -1.51 -20.24
C TYR A 9 9.50 -0.42 -19.29
N VAL A 10 8.69 -0.04 -18.30
CA VAL A 10 9.09 0.96 -17.29
C VAL A 10 10.25 0.43 -16.44
N ARG A 11 10.21 -0.85 -16.03
CA ARG A 11 11.32 -1.48 -15.31
C ARG A 11 12.60 -1.55 -16.14
N TYR A 12 12.47 -1.88 -17.43
CA TYR A 12 13.60 -1.92 -18.35
C TYR A 12 14.25 -0.54 -18.51
N PHE A 13 13.44 0.50 -18.70
CA PHE A 13 13.94 1.87 -18.79
C PHE A 13 14.63 2.32 -17.50
N ASN A 14 14.03 2.04 -16.33
CA ASN A 14 14.62 2.37 -15.04
C ASN A 14 15.98 1.67 -14.82
N SER A 15 16.12 0.40 -15.22
CA SER A 15 17.41 -0.30 -15.20
C SER A 15 18.41 0.29 -16.19
N SER A 16 17.99 0.52 -17.44
CA SER A 16 18.85 1.08 -18.48
C SER A 16 19.40 2.46 -18.08
N ALA A 17 18.53 3.35 -17.60
CA ALA A 17 18.90 4.68 -17.14
C ALA A 17 19.95 4.63 -16.00
N PHE A 18 19.88 3.65 -15.10
CA PHE A 18 20.90 3.46 -14.06
C PHE A 18 22.27 3.08 -14.63
N PHE A 19 22.34 2.23 -15.65
CA PHE A 19 23.60 1.85 -16.29
C PHE A 19 24.20 3.03 -17.08
N PHE A 20 23.39 3.73 -17.88
CA PHE A 20 23.86 4.90 -18.64
C PHE A 20 24.25 6.08 -17.74
N SER A 21 23.57 6.27 -16.61
CA SER A 21 23.84 7.34 -15.63
C SER A 21 25.30 7.34 -15.13
N GLY A 22 25.95 6.17 -15.00
CA GLY A 22 27.32 6.09 -14.48
C GLY A 22 28.32 6.88 -15.31
N PHE A 23 28.21 6.83 -16.64
CA PHE A 23 29.09 7.57 -17.55
C PHE A 23 28.86 9.08 -17.45
N PHE A 24 27.59 9.52 -17.46
CA PHE A 24 27.25 10.95 -17.38
C PHE A 24 27.68 11.58 -16.07
N VAL A 25 27.50 10.89 -14.93
CA VAL A 25 27.89 11.42 -13.62
C VAL A 25 29.40 11.66 -13.54
N VAL A 26 30.20 10.72 -14.05
CA VAL A 26 31.67 10.88 -14.05
C VAL A 26 32.08 11.97 -15.03
N PHE A 27 31.51 11.99 -16.24
CA PHE A 27 31.83 12.98 -17.26
C PHE A 27 31.49 14.40 -16.80
N LEU A 28 30.28 14.64 -16.29
CA LEU A 28 29.88 15.95 -15.75
C LEU A 28 30.64 16.35 -14.48
N SER A 29 31.18 15.40 -13.72
CA SER A 29 31.96 15.71 -12.52
C SER A 29 33.40 16.12 -12.86
N VAL A 30 34.00 15.50 -13.87
CA VAL A 30 35.42 15.72 -14.23
C VAL A 30 35.58 16.87 -15.22
N LEU A 31 34.67 17.02 -16.20
CA LEU A 31 34.78 18.02 -17.26
C LEU A 31 34.87 19.47 -16.73
N PRO A 32 34.02 19.93 -15.78
CA PRO A 32 34.10 21.29 -15.26
C PRO A 32 35.35 21.50 -14.41
N TYR A 33 35.79 20.46 -13.69
CA TYR A 33 36.98 20.52 -12.85
C TYR A 33 38.26 20.61 -13.68
N ALA A 34 38.29 19.93 -14.83
CA ALA A 34 39.39 19.97 -15.78
C ALA A 34 39.53 21.31 -16.51
N LEU A 35 38.42 22.05 -16.71
CA LEU A 35 38.41 23.32 -17.44
C LEU A 35 38.88 24.53 -16.60
N ILE A 36 38.78 24.46 -15.26
CA ILE A 36 38.98 25.64 -14.37
C ILE A 36 40.29 25.56 -13.57
N LYS A 37 40.85 24.37 -13.33
CA LYS A 37 42.03 24.16 -12.46
C LYS A 37 43.06 23.26 -13.13
N THR A 38 44.35 23.50 -12.86
CA THR A 38 45.42 22.56 -13.21
C THR A 38 45.18 21.22 -12.53
N ILE A 39 45.15 20.15 -13.31
CA ILE A 39 44.54 18.88 -12.91
C ILE A 39 45.40 18.16 -11.85
N VAL A 40 44.85 17.92 -10.67
CA VAL A 40 45.45 17.04 -9.66
C VAL A 40 44.68 15.72 -9.68
N LEU A 41 45.28 14.69 -10.29
CA LEU A 41 44.67 13.38 -10.53
C LEU A 41 44.06 12.75 -9.26
N ARG A 42 44.68 13.00 -8.09
CA ARG A 42 44.20 12.54 -6.78
C ARG A 42 42.78 13.01 -6.47
N LYS A 43 42.46 14.28 -6.72
CA LYS A 43 41.13 14.84 -6.37
C LYS A 43 40.04 14.24 -7.25
N ILE A 44 40.34 13.98 -8.52
CA ILE A 44 39.39 13.37 -9.46
C ILE A 44 39.02 11.96 -9.03
N PHE A 45 40.01 11.13 -8.66
CA PHE A 45 39.74 9.75 -8.26
C PHE A 45 38.88 9.67 -6.99
N THR A 46 39.15 10.54 -6.01
CA THR A 46 38.34 10.62 -4.78
C THR A 46 36.91 11.09 -5.07
N THR A 47 36.72 12.11 -5.92
CA THR A 47 35.38 12.59 -6.30
C THR A 47 34.58 11.54 -7.06
N ILE A 48 35.20 10.83 -8.01
CA ILE A 48 34.56 9.72 -8.75
C ILE A 48 34.09 8.63 -7.77
N SER A 49 34.95 8.24 -6.82
CA SER A 49 34.64 7.22 -5.82
C SER A 49 33.41 7.62 -4.99
N PHE A 50 33.34 8.87 -4.55
CA PHE A 50 32.18 9.38 -3.79
C PHE A 50 30.92 9.44 -4.65
N CYS A 51 31.03 9.89 -5.90
CA CYS A 51 29.90 9.94 -6.85
C CYS A 51 29.31 8.55 -7.14
N ILE A 52 30.13 7.50 -7.23
CA ILE A 52 29.64 6.13 -7.48
C ILE A 52 28.79 5.65 -6.30
N VAL A 53 29.27 5.84 -5.07
CA VAL A 53 28.55 5.42 -3.85
C VAL A 53 27.28 6.24 -3.68
N LEU A 54 27.36 7.56 -3.82
CA LEU A 54 26.21 8.45 -3.71
C LEU A 54 25.13 8.12 -4.74
N ARG A 55 25.53 7.85 -5.98
CA ARG A 55 24.61 7.43 -7.04
C ARG A 55 23.89 6.14 -6.65
N MET A 56 24.62 5.14 -6.12
CA MET A 56 24.02 3.87 -5.71
C MET A 56 23.03 4.03 -4.55
N ALA A 57 23.32 4.90 -3.59
CA ALA A 57 22.41 5.22 -2.49
C ALA A 57 21.12 5.89 -3.00
N VAL A 58 21.24 6.95 -3.80
CA VAL A 58 20.09 7.76 -4.24
C VAL A 58 19.21 7.05 -5.26
N THR A 59 19.80 6.29 -6.19
CA THR A 59 19.03 5.69 -7.30
C THR A 59 18.50 4.29 -6.99
N ARG A 60 19.03 3.60 -5.97
CA ARG A 60 18.67 2.21 -5.67
C ARG A 60 18.20 1.99 -4.23
N GLN A 61 18.98 2.45 -3.25
CA GLN A 61 18.61 2.25 -1.84
C GLN A 61 17.41 3.10 -1.45
N PHE A 62 17.38 4.37 -1.85
CA PHE A 62 16.29 5.28 -1.50
C PHE A 62 14.93 4.86 -2.11
N PRO A 63 14.79 4.57 -3.41
CA PRO A 63 13.52 4.15 -3.98
C PRO A 63 13.04 2.82 -3.40
N TRP A 64 13.96 1.90 -3.09
CA TRP A 64 13.61 0.61 -2.49
C TRP A 64 13.09 0.75 -1.05
N ALA A 65 13.70 1.64 -0.26
CA ALA A 65 13.21 1.96 1.08
C ALA A 65 11.80 2.57 1.04
N VAL A 66 11.58 3.55 0.15
CA VAL A 66 10.26 4.19 -0.02
C VAL A 66 9.22 3.16 -0.46
N GLN A 67 9.54 2.30 -1.43
CA GLN A 67 8.62 1.27 -1.89
C GLN A 67 8.22 0.30 -0.77
N THR A 68 9.19 -0.17 0.02
CA THR A 68 8.94 -1.09 1.14
C THR A 68 8.05 -0.46 2.20
N TRP A 69 8.23 0.84 2.46
CA TRP A 69 7.40 1.59 3.39
C TRP A 69 5.95 1.71 2.90
N TYR A 70 5.75 2.04 1.62
CA TYR A 70 4.42 2.11 1.03
C TYR A 70 3.67 0.76 1.07
N ASP A 71 4.36 -0.33 0.72
CA ASP A 71 3.77 -1.67 0.76
C ASP A 71 3.42 -2.08 2.20
N SER A 72 4.30 -1.76 3.16
CA SER A 72 4.08 -2.05 4.59
C SER A 72 2.91 -1.26 5.17
N LEU A 73 2.83 0.05 4.91
CA LEU A 73 1.69 0.86 5.37
C LEU A 73 0.37 0.41 4.74
N GLY A 74 0.38 0.04 3.45
CA GLY A 74 -0.79 -0.51 2.78
C GLY A 74 -1.26 -1.83 3.42
N ALA A 75 -0.32 -2.70 3.81
CA ALA A 75 -0.63 -3.93 4.53
C ALA A 75 -1.20 -3.66 5.92
N ILE A 76 -0.60 -2.74 6.68
CA ILE A 76 -1.08 -2.35 8.02
C ILE A 76 -2.50 -1.80 7.95
N ASN A 77 -2.79 -0.92 6.98
CA ASN A 77 -4.15 -0.38 6.81
C ASN A 77 -5.18 -1.48 6.51
N LYS A 78 -4.83 -2.49 5.71
CA LYS A 78 -5.71 -3.64 5.46
C LYS A 78 -5.93 -4.50 6.69
N ILE A 79 -4.89 -4.69 7.50
CA ILE A 79 -4.98 -5.42 8.76
C ILE A 79 -5.90 -4.64 9.72
N GLN A 80 -5.73 -3.32 9.82
CA GLN A 80 -6.60 -2.48 10.64
C GLN A 80 -8.07 -2.55 10.19
N ASP A 81 -8.34 -2.46 8.87
CA ASP A 81 -9.70 -2.64 8.33
C ASP A 81 -10.27 -4.02 8.67
N PHE A 82 -9.44 -5.06 8.67
CA PHE A 82 -9.85 -6.40 9.04
C PHE A 82 -10.17 -6.54 10.53
N LEU A 83 -9.35 -5.95 11.41
CA LEU A 83 -9.59 -5.99 12.86
C LEU A 83 -10.84 -5.22 13.28
N GLN A 84 -11.21 -4.17 12.54
CA GLN A 84 -12.41 -3.37 12.85
C GLN A 84 -13.71 -3.96 12.27
N LYS A 85 -13.66 -5.14 11.64
CA LYS A 85 -14.87 -5.82 11.16
C LYS A 85 -15.73 -6.29 12.34
N GLN A 86 -17.03 -6.42 12.08
CA GLN A 86 -18.00 -6.79 13.10
C GLN A 86 -17.67 -8.16 13.70
N GLU A 87 -17.40 -8.16 15.00
CA GLU A 87 -17.13 -9.39 15.75
C GLU A 87 -18.43 -10.18 15.99
N TYR A 88 -18.30 -11.51 16.00
CA TYR A 88 -19.38 -12.40 16.37
C TYR A 88 -19.70 -12.23 17.86
N LYS A 89 -20.90 -11.74 18.17
CA LYS A 89 -21.37 -11.63 19.55
C LYS A 89 -21.75 -13.01 20.06
N THR A 90 -20.93 -13.59 20.94
CA THR A 90 -21.32 -14.76 21.72
C THR A 90 -22.38 -14.32 22.73
N LEU A 91 -23.62 -14.78 22.54
CA LEU A 91 -24.66 -14.62 23.55
C LEU A 91 -24.31 -15.53 24.74
N GLU A 92 -24.09 -14.93 25.91
CA GLU A 92 -23.87 -15.68 27.14
C GLU A 92 -25.21 -16.28 27.60
N TYR A 93 -25.29 -17.61 27.57
CA TYR A 93 -26.43 -18.33 28.15
C TYR A 93 -26.13 -18.61 29.62
N ASN A 94 -26.93 -18.03 30.51
CA ASN A 94 -26.85 -18.33 31.93
C ASN A 94 -27.39 -19.75 32.19
N LEU A 95 -26.73 -20.54 33.05
CA LEU A 95 -27.02 -21.95 33.30
C LEU A 95 -28.37 -22.22 33.97
N THR A 96 -29.15 -21.19 34.31
CA THR A 96 -30.49 -21.30 34.90
C THR A 96 -31.59 -21.63 33.88
N THR A 97 -31.31 -21.55 32.58
CA THR A 97 -32.30 -21.83 31.52
C THR A 97 -32.09 -23.25 30.98
N THR A 98 -32.86 -24.22 31.49
CA THR A 98 -32.73 -25.64 31.13
C THR A 98 -33.49 -26.01 29.84
N GLU A 99 -34.33 -25.12 29.31
CA GLU A 99 -35.15 -25.36 28.11
C GLU A 99 -34.90 -24.31 27.02
N VAL A 100 -34.68 -24.77 25.79
CA VAL A 100 -34.48 -23.91 24.61
C VAL A 100 -35.83 -23.69 23.94
N VAL A 101 -36.41 -22.50 24.12
CA VAL A 101 -37.65 -22.08 23.46
C VAL A 101 -37.31 -21.11 22.34
N MET A 102 -37.79 -21.39 21.13
CA MET A 102 -37.65 -20.52 19.97
C MET A 102 -39.05 -20.17 19.46
N GLU A 103 -39.43 -18.89 19.56
CA GLU A 103 -40.75 -18.43 19.14
C GLU A 103 -40.63 -17.27 18.14
N ASN A 104 -41.31 -17.41 16.99
CA ASN A 104 -41.40 -16.41 15.92
C ASN A 104 -40.04 -15.81 15.45
N VAL A 105 -39.03 -16.64 15.23
CA VAL A 105 -37.70 -16.21 14.76
C VAL A 105 -37.66 -16.09 13.24
N THR A 106 -37.19 -14.95 12.74
CA THR A 106 -36.92 -14.71 11.31
C THR A 106 -35.45 -14.33 11.15
N ALA A 107 -34.74 -14.91 10.18
CA ALA A 107 -33.32 -14.66 9.94
C ALA A 107 -33.03 -14.41 8.45
N PHE A 108 -32.07 -13.53 8.17
CA PHE A 108 -31.62 -13.18 6.83
C PHE A 108 -30.08 -13.18 6.78
N TRP A 109 -29.52 -13.56 5.63
CA TRP A 109 -28.08 -13.64 5.42
C TRP A 109 -27.44 -12.32 4.97
N GLU A 110 -28.23 -11.45 4.36
CA GLU A 110 -27.80 -10.14 3.86
C GLU A 110 -28.23 -9.06 4.85
N GLU A 111 -27.28 -8.26 5.35
CA GLU A 111 -27.53 -7.21 6.36
C GLU A 111 -28.58 -6.18 5.90
N GLY A 112 -28.73 -5.96 4.58
CA GLY A 112 -29.68 -4.98 4.04
C GLY A 112 -31.15 -5.43 4.00
N PHE A 113 -31.42 -6.74 3.87
CA PHE A 113 -32.80 -7.22 3.67
C PHE A 113 -33.61 -7.25 4.98
N GLY A 114 -32.95 -7.55 6.10
CA GLY A 114 -33.58 -7.52 7.43
C GLY A 114 -34.09 -6.13 7.79
N GLU A 115 -33.24 -5.10 7.66
CA GLU A 115 -33.62 -3.72 7.96
C GLU A 115 -34.74 -3.19 7.05
N LEU A 116 -34.73 -3.55 5.75
CA LEU A 116 -35.74 -3.11 4.80
C LEU A 116 -37.12 -3.71 5.11
N LEU A 117 -37.16 -4.98 5.51
CA LEU A 117 -38.41 -5.65 5.87
C LEU A 117 -38.97 -5.13 7.19
N GLU A 118 -38.10 -4.81 8.15
CA GLU A 118 -38.48 -4.16 9.41
C GLU A 118 -39.06 -2.75 9.17
N LYS A 119 -38.38 -1.92 8.35
CA LYS A 119 -38.86 -0.60 7.93
C LYS A 119 -40.18 -0.67 7.13
N ALA A 120 -40.39 -1.71 6.32
CA ALA A 120 -41.63 -1.91 5.57
C ALA A 120 -42.79 -2.34 6.49
N LYS A 121 -42.53 -3.20 7.48
CA LYS A 121 -43.52 -3.63 8.48
C LYS A 121 -43.96 -2.45 9.35
N GLN A 122 -43.03 -1.60 9.79
CA GLN A 122 -43.33 -0.39 10.56
C GLN A 122 -44.21 0.60 9.77
N ASN A 123 -43.85 0.89 8.51
CA ASN A 123 -44.67 1.74 7.61
C ASN A 123 -46.07 1.18 7.34
N SER A 124 -46.23 -0.14 7.30
CA SER A 124 -47.53 -0.79 7.08
C SER A 124 -48.45 -0.70 8.32
N ASN A 125 -47.88 -0.65 9.53
CA ASN A 125 -48.62 -0.44 10.76
C ASN A 125 -49.05 1.02 10.93
N ASP A 126 -48.18 1.99 10.60
CA ASP A 126 -48.53 3.43 10.64
C ASP A 126 -49.72 3.75 9.71
N ARG A 127 -49.76 3.16 8.52
CA ARG A 127 -50.89 3.31 7.58
C ARG A 127 -52.20 2.64 8.00
N LYS A 128 -52.18 1.74 8.99
CA LYS A 128 -53.39 1.10 9.53
C LYS A 128 -53.99 1.85 10.72
N ILE A 129 -53.28 2.85 11.26
CA ILE A 129 -53.66 3.63 12.44
C ILE A 129 -54.24 5.01 12.05
N SER A 130 -54.10 5.43 10.78
CA SER A 130 -54.78 6.60 10.20
C SER A 130 -55.99 6.20 9.35
#